data_AF-A0AAW7G2A3-F1
#
_entry.id   AF-A0AAW7G2A3-F1
#
_cell.length_a   1.000
_cell.length_b   1.000
_cell.length_c   1.000
_cell.angle_alpha   90.00
_cell.angle_beta   90.00
_cell.angle_gamma   90.00
#
_symmetry.space_group_name_H-M   'P 1'
#
loop_
_entity.id
_entity.type
_entity.pdbx_description
1 polymer ?
#
loop_
_entity_poly.entity_id
_entity_poly.type
_entity_poly.pdbx_seq_one_letter_code
_entity_poly.pdbx_strand_id
1 'polypeptide(L)'
;MNNAFPQLQIFSSPYPDVAAAIIAIYCGEKRGLTLSRRDFTALLPGVSTDHIRKTLRDFLENKTLARSGCRYRLAVTPARIIGMKPYRLYRVDLQILRLIQSRGVITASDMLRVNGVSRTIFLRSAARLKKLGLIESYQDKPLPAACRYYKFKTQENIHE
;
A
#
# COMPACT_ATOMS: atom_id res chain seq x y z
N MET A 1 11.78 5.82 1.81
CA MET A 1 11.80 4.89 0.66
C MET A 1 10.86 5.44 -0.41
N ASN A 2 11.25 5.34 -1.68
CA ASN A 2 10.38 5.58 -2.83
C ASN A 2 9.14 4.68 -2.73
N ASN A 3 7.99 5.15 -3.21
CA ASN A 3 6.76 4.37 -3.35
C ASN A 3 7.13 2.95 -3.79
N ALA A 4 7.10 1.96 -2.87
CA ALA A 4 7.83 0.71 -3.08
C ALA A 4 7.30 -0.05 -4.30
N PHE A 5 6.06 0.24 -4.70
CA PHE A 5 5.39 -0.32 -5.87
C PHE A 5 4.74 0.81 -6.68
N PRO A 6 5.51 1.58 -7.46
CA PRO A 6 4.98 2.72 -8.21
C PRO A 6 3.86 2.31 -9.16
N GLN A 7 3.99 1.11 -9.75
CA GLN A 7 3.03 0.50 -10.66
C GLN A 7 1.71 0.11 -9.99
N LEU A 8 1.73 -0.21 -8.69
CA LEU A 8 0.53 -0.63 -7.96
C LEU A 8 -0.20 0.55 -7.32
N GLN A 9 0.46 1.71 -7.22
CA GLN A 9 -0.06 2.88 -6.52
C GLN A 9 -0.61 2.51 -5.13
N ILE A 10 0.16 1.76 -4.33
CA ILE A 10 -0.29 1.33 -3.00
C ILE A 10 0.52 1.96 -1.88
N PHE A 11 -0.16 2.19 -0.75
CA PHE A 11 0.42 2.70 0.48
C PHE A 11 0.18 1.70 1.60
N SER A 12 1.22 1.29 2.33
CA SER A 12 1.04 0.44 3.51
C SER A 12 0.65 1.31 4.70
N SER A 13 -0.51 1.07 5.28
CA SER A 13 -0.98 1.72 6.51
C SER A 13 -1.57 0.70 7.49
N PRO A 14 -1.25 0.76 8.79
CA PRO A 14 -1.96 -0.01 9.80
C PRO A 14 -3.44 0.42 9.94
N TYR A 15 -3.76 1.65 9.53
CA TYR A 15 -5.11 2.23 9.53
C TYR A 15 -5.46 2.75 8.12
N PRO A 16 -5.87 1.85 7.19
CA PRO A 16 -6.14 2.24 5.81
C PRO A 16 -7.24 3.28 5.66
N ASP A 17 -8.32 3.16 6.45
CA ASP A 17 -9.46 4.07 6.36
C ASP A 17 -9.09 5.49 6.79
N VAL A 18 -8.26 5.61 7.84
CA VAL A 18 -7.74 6.90 8.31
C VAL A 18 -6.79 7.50 7.27
N ALA A 19 -5.94 6.68 6.65
CA ALA A 19 -5.07 7.13 5.58
C ALA A 19 -5.86 7.63 4.36
N ALA A 20 -6.91 6.90 3.97
CA ALA A 20 -7.78 7.28 2.86
C ALA A 20 -8.49 8.60 3.14
N ALA A 21 -9.01 8.78 4.35
CA ALA A 21 -9.68 10.02 4.75
C ALA A 21 -8.71 11.22 4.76
N ILE A 22 -7.48 11.05 5.26
CA ILE A 22 -6.45 12.10 5.21
C ILE A 22 -6.09 12.46 3.76
N ILE A 23 -5.96 11.47 2.86
CA ILE A 23 -5.72 11.72 1.43
C ILE A 23 -6.89 12.51 0.83
N ALA A 24 -8.14 12.12 1.12
CA ALA A 24 -9.34 12.79 0.63
C ALA A 24 -9.39 14.26 1.08
N ILE A 25 -9.04 14.56 2.34
CA ILE A 25 -8.97 15.94 2.85
C ILE A 25 -8.00 16.78 2.00
N TYR A 26 -6.80 16.28 1.74
CA TYR A 26 -5.82 17.04 0.95
C TYR A 26 -6.17 17.14 -0.54
N CYS A 27 -6.85 16.14 -1.10
CA CYS A 27 -7.27 16.14 -2.51
C CYS A 27 -8.51 17.00 -2.75
N GLY A 28 -9.37 17.19 -1.74
CA GLY A 28 -10.57 18.02 -1.84
C GLY A 28 -10.31 19.52 -1.67
N GLU A 29 -9.16 19.90 -1.11
CA GLU A 29 -8.81 21.29 -0.83
C GLU A 29 -7.95 21.95 -1.91
N LYS A 30 -7.97 23.29 -1.97
CA LYS A 30 -7.13 24.06 -2.89
C LYS A 30 -5.64 23.87 -2.56
N ARG A 31 -4.78 23.98 -3.59
CA ARG A 31 -3.31 23.82 -3.48
C ARG A 31 -2.75 24.59 -2.28
N GLY A 32 -1.90 23.93 -1.50
CA GLY A 32 -1.15 24.55 -0.41
C GLY A 32 -1.76 24.40 0.98
N LEU A 33 -2.81 23.59 1.14
CA LEU A 33 -3.37 23.28 2.46
C LEU A 33 -2.28 22.80 3.44
N THR A 34 -2.20 23.46 4.59
CA THR A 34 -1.33 23.06 5.70
C THR A 34 -2.16 22.80 6.94
N LEU A 35 -2.15 21.57 7.45
CA LEU A 35 -2.98 21.15 8.59
C LEU A 35 -2.11 20.80 9.79
N SER A 36 -2.53 21.17 10.99
CA SER A 36 -1.99 20.67 12.24
C SER A 36 -2.69 19.37 12.65
N ARG A 37 -2.13 18.69 13.66
CA ARG A 37 -2.78 17.49 14.23
C ARG A 37 -4.17 17.79 14.82
N ARG A 38 -4.38 19.00 15.38
CA ARG A 38 -5.69 19.39 15.93
C ARG A 38 -6.72 19.52 14.83
N ASP A 39 -6.31 20.07 13.68
CA ASP A 39 -7.19 20.20 12.51
C ASP A 39 -7.63 18.82 12.01
N PHE A 40 -6.74 17.83 11.99
CA PHE A 40 -7.13 16.44 11.66
C PHE A 40 -8.12 15.84 12.65
N THR A 41 -7.98 16.10 13.95
CA THR A 41 -8.94 15.62 14.95
C THR A 41 -10.31 16.26 14.78
N ALA A 42 -10.37 17.53 14.36
CA ALA A 42 -11.62 18.21 14.04
C ALA A 42 -12.26 17.70 12.74
N LEU A 43 -11.44 17.46 11.70
CA LEU A 43 -11.90 16.99 10.39
C LEU A 43 -12.24 15.50 10.35
N LEU A 44 -11.76 14.71 11.32
CA LEU A 44 -12.00 13.26 11.42
C LEU A 44 -12.64 12.92 12.78
N PRO A 45 -13.89 13.36 13.03
CA PRO A 45 -14.56 13.08 14.28
C PRO A 45 -14.73 11.58 14.50
N GLY A 46 -14.52 11.11 15.73
CA GLY A 46 -14.59 9.70 16.10
C GLY A 46 -13.33 8.87 15.79
N VAL A 47 -12.35 9.41 15.07
CA VAL A 47 -11.06 8.72 14.85
C VAL A 47 -10.12 8.96 16.03
N SER A 48 -9.54 7.88 16.55
CA SER A 48 -8.54 7.94 17.62
C SER A 48 -7.34 8.84 17.23
N THR A 49 -6.96 9.73 18.14
CA THR A 49 -5.80 10.62 17.96
C THR A 49 -4.49 9.84 17.77
N ASP A 50 -4.37 8.64 18.34
CA ASP A 50 -3.21 7.77 18.13
C ASP A 50 -3.19 7.20 16.69
N HIS A 51 -4.35 6.84 16.14
CA HIS A 51 -4.46 6.36 14.76
C HIS A 51 -4.07 7.46 13.76
N ILE A 52 -4.57 8.69 13.97
CA ILE A 52 -4.17 9.86 13.18
C ILE A 52 -2.66 10.07 13.29
N ARG A 53 -2.11 10.05 14.50
CA ARG A 53 -0.66 10.27 14.73
C ARG A 53 0.20 9.23 14.03
N LYS A 54 -0.13 7.94 14.14
CA LYS A 54 0.59 6.86 13.47
C LYS A 54 0.50 7.00 11.96
N THR A 55 -0.69 7.26 11.43
CA THR A 55 -0.91 7.44 9.99
C THR A 55 -0.13 8.64 9.43
N LEU A 56 -0.11 9.77 10.14
CA LEU A 56 0.70 10.94 9.75
C LEU A 56 2.20 10.63 9.77
N ARG A 57 2.67 9.84 10.75
CA ARG A 57 4.06 9.37 10.77
C ARG A 57 4.39 8.53 9.54
N ASP A 58 3.52 7.57 9.19
CA ASP A 58 3.71 6.72 8.02
C ASP A 58 3.78 7.56 6.73
N PHE A 59 2.94 8.59 6.60
CA PHE A 59 3.00 9.51 5.47
C PHE A 59 4.29 10.35 5.42
N LEU A 60 4.84 10.75 6.57
CA LEU A 60 6.14 11.43 6.65
C LEU A 60 7.28 10.50 6.25
N GLU A 61 7.30 9.27 6.77
CA GLU A 61 8.32 8.26 6.45
C GLU A 61 8.33 7.90 4.95
N ASN A 62 7.14 7.90 4.34
CA ASN A 62 6.94 7.67 2.91
C ASN A 62 7.09 8.94 2.06
N LYS A 63 7.41 10.08 2.67
CA LYS A 63 7.59 11.39 2.00
C LYS A 63 6.39 11.84 1.16
N THR A 64 5.18 11.39 1.49
CA THR A 64 3.94 11.88 0.86
C THR A 64 3.48 13.18 1.53
N LEU A 65 3.77 13.32 2.83
CA LEU A 65 3.66 14.57 3.57
C LEU A 65 5.04 15.14 3.89
N ALA A 66 5.11 16.46 3.95
CA ALA A 66 6.19 17.20 4.57
C ALA A 66 5.66 17.88 5.83
N ARG A 67 6.52 18.01 6.84
CA ARG A 67 6.21 18.70 8.09
C ARG A 67 7.01 19.99 8.21
N SER A 68 6.35 21.08 8.56
CA SER A 68 6.97 22.35 8.95
C SER A 68 6.43 22.75 10.32
N GLY A 69 7.29 22.72 11.35
CA GLY A 69 6.87 22.92 12.74
C GLY A 69 5.84 21.89 13.19
N CYS A 70 4.62 22.34 13.48
CA CYS A 70 3.48 21.49 13.88
C CYS A 70 2.47 21.21 12.76
N ARG A 71 2.74 21.70 11.54
CA ARG A 71 1.85 21.59 10.38
C ARG A 71 2.39 20.60 9.36
N TYR A 72 1.48 19.92 8.70
CA TYR A 72 1.68 18.93 7.65
C TYR A 72 1.16 19.51 6.34
N ARG A 73 1.86 19.24 5.24
CA ARG A 73 1.44 19.61 3.88
C ARG A 73 1.76 18.47 2.93
N LEU A 74 1.04 18.37 1.82
CA LEU A 74 1.41 17.45 0.75
C LEU A 74 2.82 17.78 0.21
N ALA A 75 3.67 16.75 0.16
CA ALA A 75 4.98 16.80 -0.49
C ALA A 75 4.95 16.26 -1.93
N VAL A 76 3.84 15.63 -2.31
CA VAL A 76 3.58 15.11 -3.66
C VAL A 76 2.37 15.80 -4.28
N THR A 77 2.26 15.76 -5.61
CA THR A 77 1.09 16.33 -6.30
C THR A 77 -0.19 15.57 -5.90
N PRO A 78 -1.34 16.27 -5.75
CA PRO A 78 -2.62 15.61 -5.47
C PRO A 78 -2.98 14.53 -6.50
N ALA A 79 -2.69 14.77 -7.78
CA ALA A 79 -2.89 13.79 -8.86
C ALA A 79 -2.10 12.48 -8.64
N ARG A 80 -0.95 12.53 -7.96
CA ARG A 80 -0.16 11.33 -7.66
C ARG A 80 -0.72 10.58 -6.45
N ILE A 81 -1.17 11.29 -5.42
CA ILE A 81 -1.62 10.66 -4.17
C ILE A 81 -3.07 10.16 -4.25
N ILE A 82 -3.90 10.74 -5.12
CA ILE A 82 -5.29 10.30 -5.32
C ILE A 82 -5.40 8.89 -5.91
N GLY A 83 -4.42 8.49 -6.74
CA GLY A 83 -4.30 7.12 -7.23
C GLY A 83 -3.76 6.15 -6.17
N MET A 84 -3.17 6.65 -5.08
CA MET A 84 -2.57 5.80 -4.05
C MET A 84 -3.61 5.22 -3.11
N LYS A 85 -3.83 3.91 -3.17
CA LYS A 85 -4.76 3.20 -2.28
C LYS A 85 -4.04 2.68 -1.02
N PRO A 86 -4.50 3.04 0.18
CA PRO A 86 -3.93 2.52 1.40
C PRO A 86 -4.43 1.09 1.66
N TYR A 87 -3.52 0.21 2.08
CA TYR A 87 -3.81 -1.16 2.46
C TYR A 87 -3.08 -1.53 3.74
N ARG A 88 -3.69 -2.41 4.53
CA ARG A 88 -3.01 -3.02 5.68
C ARG A 88 -2.17 -4.19 5.20
N LEU A 89 -0.89 -3.92 4.96
CA LEU A 89 0.07 -4.90 4.49
C LEU A 89 0.98 -5.35 5.63
N TYR A 90 1.18 -6.67 5.74
CA TYR A 90 2.10 -7.26 6.70
C TYR A 90 3.48 -7.46 6.08
N ARG A 91 4.48 -7.77 6.91
CA ARG A 91 5.86 -8.00 6.48
C ARG A 91 5.98 -8.98 5.30
N VAL A 92 5.27 -10.11 5.38
CA VAL A 92 5.28 -11.14 4.33
C VAL A 92 4.60 -10.64 3.06
N ASP A 93 3.53 -9.86 3.18
CA ASP A 93 2.85 -9.27 2.03
C ASP A 93 3.82 -8.35 1.26
N LEU A 94 4.56 -7.51 1.99
CA LEU A 94 5.58 -6.63 1.40
C LEU A 94 6.73 -7.42 0.77
N GLN A 95 7.16 -8.54 1.36
CA GLN A 95 8.18 -9.41 0.78
C GLN A 95 7.72 -10.04 -0.54
N ILE A 96 6.48 -10.53 -0.58
CA ILE A 96 5.87 -11.08 -1.80
C ILE A 96 5.85 -10.02 -2.91
N LEU A 97 5.32 -8.83 -2.61
CA LEU A 97 5.20 -7.77 -3.59
C LEU A 97 6.60 -7.32 -4.10
N ARG A 98 7.60 -7.21 -3.22
CA ARG A 98 9.00 -6.90 -3.63
C ARG A 98 9.60 -7.97 -4.51
N LEU A 99 9.36 -9.24 -4.19
CA LEU A 99 9.92 -10.33 -4.97
C LEU A 99 9.28 -10.40 -6.37
N ILE A 100 7.96 -10.20 -6.46
CA ILE A 100 7.24 -10.06 -7.74
C ILE A 100 7.78 -8.87 -8.53
N GLN A 101 7.97 -7.71 -7.91
CA GLN A 101 8.55 -6.54 -8.59
C GLN A 101 9.94 -6.81 -9.16
N SER A 102 10.77 -7.61 -8.48
CA SER A 102 12.12 -7.95 -8.93
C SER A 102 12.19 -9.05 -9.99
N ARG A 103 11.24 -10.00 -9.98
CA ARG A 103 11.28 -11.22 -10.82
C ARG A 103 10.17 -11.32 -11.86
N GLY A 104 9.18 -10.42 -11.81
CA GLY A 104 7.94 -10.47 -12.58
C GLY A 104 6.96 -11.54 -12.06
N VAL A 105 7.43 -12.77 -11.86
CA VAL A 105 6.63 -13.92 -11.44
C VAL A 105 7.35 -14.69 -10.35
N ILE A 106 6.61 -15.18 -9.35
CA ILE A 106 7.17 -15.98 -8.25
C ILE A 106 6.33 -17.22 -7.93
N THR A 107 6.95 -18.18 -7.26
CA THR A 107 6.29 -19.35 -6.64
C THR A 107 6.47 -19.36 -5.12
N ALA A 108 5.80 -20.28 -4.43
CA ALA A 108 6.03 -20.50 -2.99
C ALA A 108 7.49 -20.90 -2.69
N SER A 109 8.11 -21.67 -3.60
CA SER A 109 9.50 -22.10 -3.48
C SER A 109 10.49 -20.94 -3.57
N ASP A 110 10.19 -19.92 -4.39
CA ASP A 110 11.01 -18.70 -4.46
C ASP A 110 10.99 -17.94 -3.14
N MET A 111 9.83 -17.82 -2.51
CA MET A 111 9.68 -17.16 -1.20
C MET A 111 10.40 -17.91 -0.07
N LEU A 112 10.39 -19.25 -0.12
CA LEU A 112 11.16 -20.06 0.82
C LEU A 112 12.67 -19.82 0.62
N ARG A 113 13.14 -19.90 -0.63
CA ARG A 113 14.58 -19.78 -0.97
C ARG A 113 15.13 -18.38 -0.67
N VAL A 114 14.39 -17.33 -0.98
CA VAL A 114 14.88 -15.94 -0.89
C VAL A 114 14.59 -15.30 0.46
N ASN A 115 13.45 -15.63 1.08
CA ASN A 115 12.98 -14.95 2.28
C ASN A 115 12.77 -15.88 3.48
N GLY A 116 13.02 -17.19 3.34
CA GLY A 116 12.79 -18.17 4.41
C GLY A 116 11.31 -18.34 4.77
N VAL A 117 10.39 -17.87 3.93
CA VAL A 117 8.95 -17.89 4.23
C VAL A 117 8.39 -19.27 3.89
N SER A 118 7.83 -19.95 4.89
CA SER A 118 7.21 -21.25 4.69
C SER A 118 6.01 -21.16 3.75
N ARG A 119 5.73 -22.25 3.05
CA ARG A 119 4.66 -22.33 2.06
C ARG A 119 3.28 -21.96 2.63
N THR A 120 2.97 -22.39 3.85
CA THR A 120 1.67 -22.11 4.49
C THR A 120 1.48 -20.62 4.78
N ILE A 121 2.53 -19.95 5.26
CA ILE A 121 2.53 -18.51 5.51
C ILE A 121 2.42 -17.75 4.17
N PHE A 122 3.19 -18.16 3.17
CA PHE A 122 3.10 -17.60 1.81
C PHE A 122 1.69 -17.68 1.25
N LEU A 123 1.07 -18.86 1.26
CA LEU A 123 -0.27 -19.06 0.69
C LEU A 123 -1.34 -18.22 1.40
N ARG A 124 -1.24 -18.06 2.73
CA ARG A 124 -2.15 -17.20 3.50
C ARG A 124 -2.01 -15.73 3.10
N SER A 125 -0.78 -15.24 2.97
CA SER A 125 -0.50 -13.87 2.52
C SER A 125 -0.91 -13.66 1.05
N ALA A 126 -0.62 -14.62 0.17
CA ALA A 126 -1.02 -14.57 -1.23
C ALA A 126 -2.55 -14.54 -1.39
N ALA A 127 -3.30 -15.34 -0.61
CA ALA A 127 -4.76 -15.29 -0.60
C ALA A 127 -5.30 -13.91 -0.19
N ARG A 128 -4.69 -13.27 0.82
CA ARG A 128 -5.03 -11.90 1.23
C ARG A 128 -4.77 -10.90 0.11
N LEU A 129 -3.57 -10.93 -0.48
CA LEU A 129 -3.18 -10.03 -1.57
C LEU A 129 -4.07 -10.21 -2.81
N LYS A 130 -4.49 -11.45 -3.12
CA LYS A 130 -5.48 -11.73 -4.17
C LYS A 130 -6.84 -11.12 -3.86
N LYS A 131 -7.33 -11.24 -2.62
CA LYS A 131 -8.59 -10.64 -2.18
C LYS A 131 -8.56 -9.10 -2.29
N LEU A 132 -7.38 -8.50 -2.07
CA LEU A 132 -7.16 -7.06 -2.28
C LEU A 132 -6.99 -6.67 -3.75
N GLY A 133 -6.98 -7.63 -4.68
CA GLY A 133 -6.80 -7.39 -6.11
C GLY A 133 -5.38 -6.98 -6.52
N LEU A 134 -4.38 -7.17 -5.65
CA LEU A 134 -3.01 -6.71 -5.87
C LEU A 134 -2.18 -7.70 -6.68
N ILE A 135 -2.48 -9.00 -6.54
CA ILE A 135 -1.81 -10.06 -7.27
C ILE A 135 -2.84 -11.01 -7.87
N GLU A 136 -2.44 -11.74 -8.89
CA GLU A 136 -3.19 -12.86 -9.43
C GLU A 136 -2.32 -14.11 -9.48
N SER A 137 -2.98 -15.25 -9.65
CA SER A 137 -2.30 -16.53 -9.85
C SER A 137 -2.73 -17.11 -11.18
N TYR A 138 -1.79 -17.52 -12.01
CA TYR A 138 -2.08 -18.21 -13.25
C TYR A 138 -1.48 -19.63 -13.24
N GLN A 139 -2.04 -20.49 -14.09
CA GLN A 139 -1.61 -21.86 -14.29
C GLN A 139 -1.72 -22.18 -15.79
N ASP A 140 -0.68 -22.78 -16.37
CA ASP A 140 -0.75 -23.28 -17.74
C ASP A 140 -1.44 -24.67 -17.81
N LYS A 141 -1.45 -25.42 -16.69
CA LYS A 141 -2.09 -26.74 -16.50
C LYS A 141 -2.53 -26.92 -15.03
N PRO A 142 -3.52 -27.77 -14.71
CA PRO A 142 -4.00 -27.95 -13.32
C PRO A 142 -2.90 -28.61 -12.48
N LEU A 143 -2.16 -27.79 -11.74
CA LEU A 143 -1.10 -28.23 -10.84
C LEU A 143 -1.47 -27.94 -9.37
N PRO A 144 -0.87 -28.65 -8.40
CA PRO A 144 -1.04 -28.36 -6.98
C PRO A 144 -0.74 -26.88 -6.67
N ALA A 145 -1.40 -26.29 -5.67
CA ALA A 145 -1.24 -24.88 -5.31
C ALA A 145 0.22 -24.43 -5.03
N ALA A 146 1.15 -25.37 -4.83
CA ALA A 146 2.59 -25.14 -4.71
C ALA A 146 3.23 -24.57 -5.98
N CYS A 147 2.75 -25.04 -7.13
CA CYS A 147 3.34 -24.78 -8.43
C CYS A 147 2.64 -23.61 -9.14
N ARG A 148 1.77 -22.89 -8.42
CA ARG A 148 1.10 -21.72 -8.96
C ARG A 148 2.10 -20.58 -9.06
N TYR A 149 2.07 -19.95 -10.22
CA TYR A 149 2.78 -18.72 -10.48
C TYR A 149 1.95 -17.55 -9.98
N TYR A 150 2.59 -16.62 -9.27
CA TYR A 150 1.99 -15.40 -8.76
C TYR A 150 2.68 -14.20 -9.37
N LYS A 151 1.89 -13.26 -9.88
CA LYS A 151 2.35 -12.00 -10.47
C LYS A 151 1.42 -10.87 -10.04
N PHE A 152 1.82 -9.62 -10.28
CA PHE A 152 0.90 -8.50 -10.12
C PHE A 152 -0.31 -8.70 -11.02
N LYS A 153 -1.50 -8.43 -10.50
CA LYS A 153 -2.68 -8.36 -11.34
C LYS A 153 -2.48 -7.14 -12.24
N THR A 154 -2.41 -7.36 -13.55
CA THR A 154 -2.32 -6.25 -14.51
C THR A 154 -3.51 -5.34 -14.26
N GLN A 155 -3.27 -4.11 -13.80
CA GLN A 155 -4.27 -3.06 -13.98
C GLN A 155 -4.27 -2.81 -15.48
N GLU A 156 -5.30 -3.26 -16.18
CA GLU A 156 -5.52 -2.81 -17.55
C GLU A 156 -5.56 -1.28 -17.49
N ASN A 157 -4.49 -0.65 -17.98
CA ASN A 157 -4.56 0.74 -18.38
C ASN A 157 -5.56 0.77 -19.52
N ILE A 158 -6.81 1.09 -19.22
CA ILE A 158 -7.75 1.60 -20.21
C ILE A 158 -7.20 2.99 -20.59
N HIS A 159 -6.22 2.98 -21.49
CA HIS A 159 -5.97 4.12 -22.35
C HIS A 159 -6.75 3.85 -23.63
N GLU A 160 -7.99 4.31 -23.63
CA GLU A 160 -8.60 4.88 -24.83
C GLU A 160 -8.57 6.41 -24.68
#